data_AF-A0A2W2BWI9-F1
#
_entry.id   AF-A0A2W2BWI9-F1
#
_cell.length_a   1.000
_cell.length_b   1.000
_cell.length_c   1.000
_cell.angle_alpha   90.00
_cell.angle_beta   90.00
_cell.angle_gamma   90.00
#
_symmetry.space_group_name_H-M   'P 1'
#
loop_
_entity.id
_entity.type
_entity.pdbx_description
1 polymer ?
#
loop_
_entity_poly.entity_id
_entity_poly.type
_entity_poly.pdbx_seq_one_letter_code
_entity_poly.pdbx_strand_id
1 'polypeptide(L)' 'MRLHTHTYQTTVTWTGNLGTGTSGYRDYRRDHDITTDGRPTIPGSSDPTFRGDPTRWNPEQLLLAALAQCHLLAYLH' A
#
# COMPACT_ATOMS: atom_id res chain seq x y z
N MET A 1 23.33 15.63 -16.47
CA MET A 1 22.12 14.82 -16.24
C MET A 1 20.92 15.77 -16.37
N ARG A 2 20.11 15.65 -17.42
CA ARG A 2 18.84 16.41 -17.51
C ARG A 2 17.85 15.73 -16.58
N LEU A 3 17.35 16.45 -15.59
CA LEU A 3 16.23 15.99 -14.78
C LEU A 3 14.98 16.11 -15.65
N HIS A 4 14.49 14.97 -16.14
CA HIS A 4 13.19 14.89 -16.78
C HIS A 4 12.14 14.69 -15.69
N THR A 5 11.02 15.40 -15.79
CA THR A 5 9.89 15.17 -14.89
C THR A 5 9.31 13.80 -15.16
N HIS A 6 9.29 12.94 -14.14
CA HIS A 6 8.61 11.66 -14.16
C HIS A 6 7.39 11.75 -13.23
N THR A 7 6.23 11.35 -13.73
CA THR A 7 4.98 11.31 -12.97
C THR A 7 4.59 9.86 -12.72
N TYR A 8 4.19 9.57 -11.49
CA TYR A 8 3.71 8.25 -11.07
C TYR A 8 2.30 8.40 -10.50
N GLN A 9 1.41 7.45 -10.82
CA GLN A 9 0.06 7.40 -10.29
C GLN A 9 -0.23 6.04 -9.68
N THR A 10 -0.90 6.06 -8.53
CA THR A 10 -1.42 4.89 -7.84
C THR A 10 -2.82 5.21 -7.34
N THR A 11 -3.68 4.22 -7.32
CA THR A 11 -5.02 4.30 -6.73
C THR A 11 -5.05 3.41 -5.50
N VAL A 12 -5.65 3.91 -4.42
CA VAL A 12 -5.91 3.14 -3.20
C VAL A 12 -7.41 3.09 -3.01
N THR A 13 -7.99 1.90 -3.04
CA THR A 13 -9.43 1.68 -2.87
C THR A 13 -9.66 0.88 -1.59
N TRP A 14 -10.37 1.47 -0.63
CA TRP A 14 -10.76 0.76 0.57
C TRP A 14 -11.80 -0.33 0.24
N THR A 15 -11.52 -1.56 0.66
CA THR A 15 -12.34 -2.76 0.40
C THR A 15 -12.84 -3.40 1.70
N GLY A 16 -12.56 -2.80 2.84
CA GLY A 16 -12.88 -3.33 4.15
C GLY A 16 -14.31 -3.09 4.66
N ASN A 17 -15.22 -2.65 3.80
CA ASN A 17 -16.64 -2.48 4.17
C ASN A 17 -17.29 -3.86 4.37
N LEU A 18 -17.81 -4.11 5.58
CA LEU A 18 -18.50 -5.36 5.93
C LEU A 18 -20.03 -5.26 5.82
N GLY A 19 -20.56 -4.17 5.25
CA GLY A 19 -21.98 -3.96 5.01
C GLY A 19 -22.56 -2.75 5.76
N THR A 20 -21.92 -2.29 6.83
CA THR A 20 -22.36 -1.14 7.64
C THR A 20 -21.46 0.08 7.50
N GLY A 21 -20.52 0.06 6.55
CA GLY A 21 -19.57 1.14 6.34
C GLY A 21 -18.63 1.31 7.55
N THR A 22 -18.53 2.54 8.05
CA THR A 22 -17.71 2.89 9.21
C THR A 22 -18.56 3.09 10.46
N SER A 23 -19.60 2.25 10.65
CA SER A 23 -20.58 2.35 11.75
C SER A 23 -19.96 2.37 13.14
N GLY A 24 -18.79 1.76 13.29
CA GLY A 24 -18.01 1.75 14.51
C GLY A 24 -16.56 1.41 14.20
N TYR A 25 -15.64 1.84 15.07
CA TYR A 25 -14.21 1.67 14.84
C TYR A 25 -13.79 0.19 14.68
N ARG A 26 -14.53 -0.74 15.26
CA ARG A 26 -14.24 -2.18 15.18
C ARG A 26 -15.02 -2.89 14.06
N ASP A 27 -15.92 -2.19 13.38
CA ASP A 27 -16.94 -2.79 12.52
C ASP A 27 -16.52 -2.86 11.05
N TYR A 28 -15.30 -2.38 10.74
CA TYR A 28 -14.74 -2.45 9.41
C TYR A 28 -13.31 -2.99 9.40
N ARG A 29 -12.92 -3.60 8.27
CA ARG A 29 -11.54 -4.01 8.02
C ARG A 29 -10.74 -2.85 7.46
N ARG A 30 -9.42 -2.91 7.65
CA ARG A 30 -8.48 -1.91 7.11
C ARG A 30 -7.97 -2.32 5.72
N ASP A 31 -8.54 -3.40 5.21
CA ASP A 31 -8.30 -3.97 3.90
C ASP A 31 -8.56 -2.92 2.82
N HIS A 32 -7.60 -2.80 1.92
CA HIS A 32 -7.65 -1.95 0.75
C HIS A 32 -6.83 -2.58 -0.36
N ASP A 33 -7.09 -2.15 -1.58
CA ASP A 33 -6.35 -2.57 -2.76
C ASP A 33 -5.56 -1.37 -3.30
N ILE A 34 -4.29 -1.59 -3.62
CA ILE A 34 -3.42 -0.61 -4.25
C ILE A 34 -3.20 -1.04 -5.70
N THR A 35 -3.54 -0.16 -6.64
CA THR A 35 -3.48 -0.44 -8.07
C THR A 35 -2.73 0.66 -8.83
N THR A 36 -2.15 0.26 -9.96
CA THR A 36 -1.56 1.15 -10.97
C THR A 36 -1.66 0.45 -12.33
N ASP A 37 -1.75 1.21 -13.42
CA ASP A 37 -2.04 0.67 -14.74
C ASP A 37 -1.02 -0.39 -15.17
N GLY A 38 -1.53 -1.53 -15.64
CA GLY A 38 -0.71 -2.63 -16.17
C GLY A 38 0.07 -3.42 -15.12
N ARG A 39 -0.18 -3.24 -13.81
CA ARG A 39 0.49 -4.00 -12.75
C ARG A 39 -0.49 -4.78 -11.87
N PRO A 40 -0.04 -5.91 -11.27
CA PRO A 40 -0.85 -6.64 -10.30
C PRO A 40 -1.25 -5.77 -9.11
N THR A 41 -2.47 -6.00 -8.60
CA THR A 41 -2.95 -5.39 -7.36
C THR A 41 -2.08 -5.80 -6.17
N ILE A 42 -1.77 -4.84 -5.31
CA ILE A 42 -1.15 -5.11 -4.01
C ILE A 42 -2.25 -5.07 -2.95
N PRO A 43 -2.61 -6.21 -2.32
CA PRO A 43 -3.56 -6.22 -1.22
C PRO A 43 -2.89 -5.61 0.01
N GLY A 44 -3.50 -4.54 0.51
CA GLY A 44 -3.02 -3.78 1.67
C GLY A 44 -3.97 -3.89 2.87
N SER A 45 -3.42 -3.69 4.06
CA SER A 45 -4.15 -3.44 5.31
C SER A 45 -3.33 -2.50 6.20
N SER A 46 -3.81 -2.17 7.39
CA SER A 46 -2.96 -1.51 8.41
C SER A 46 -2.03 -2.54 9.09
N ASP A 47 -1.12 -2.09 9.94
CA ASP A 47 -0.42 -3.00 10.85
C ASP A 47 -1.41 -3.72 11.78
N PRO A 48 -1.14 -4.97 12.22
CA PRO A 48 -1.97 -5.67 13.21
C PRO A 48 -2.20 -4.89 14.51
N THR A 49 -1.24 -4.07 14.95
CA THR A 49 -1.38 -3.14 16.09
C THR A 49 -2.53 -2.17 15.88
N PHE A 50 -2.80 -1.82 14.62
CA PHE A 50 -3.91 -0.97 14.19
C PHE A 50 -5.04 -1.77 13.51
N ARG A 51 -5.23 -3.03 13.94
CA ARG A 51 -6.33 -3.93 13.54
C ARG A 51 -6.33 -4.32 12.05
N GLY A 52 -5.17 -4.33 11.41
CA GLY A 52 -5.05 -4.81 10.05
C GLY A 52 -4.90 -6.32 9.95
N ASP A 53 -5.02 -6.81 8.73
CA ASP A 53 -4.80 -8.21 8.37
C ASP A 53 -3.29 -8.47 8.20
N PRO A 54 -2.65 -9.31 9.06
CA PRO A 54 -1.22 -9.58 8.99
C PRO A 54 -0.79 -10.31 7.71
N THR A 55 -1.73 -10.84 6.92
CA THR A 55 -1.44 -11.51 5.64
C THR A 55 -1.34 -10.54 4.47
N ARG A 56 -1.62 -9.25 4.68
CA ARG A 56 -1.57 -8.17 3.69
C ARG A 56 -0.41 -7.22 3.94
N TRP A 57 -0.02 -6.47 2.91
CA TRP A 57 1.02 -5.46 3.04
C TRP A 57 0.53 -4.28 3.89
N ASN A 58 1.34 -3.80 4.82
CA ASN A 58 1.07 -2.54 5.52
C ASN A 58 1.87 -1.36 4.93
N PRO A 59 1.46 -0.09 5.18
CA PRO A 59 2.16 1.07 4.66
C PRO A 59 3.64 1.14 5.07
N GLU A 60 3.97 0.72 6.29
CA GLU A 60 5.32 0.75 6.83
C GLU A 60 6.26 -0.21 6.08
N GLN A 61 5.79 -1.44 5.81
CA GLN A 61 6.49 -2.44 5.01
C GLN A 61 6.68 -1.96 3.57
N LEU A 62 5.65 -1.35 2.96
CA LEU A 62 5.72 -0.82 1.61
C LEU A 62 6.74 0.32 1.50
N LEU A 63 6.78 1.22 2.49
CA LEU A 63 7.78 2.29 2.56
C LEU A 63 9.21 1.73 2.69
N LEU A 64 9.42 0.78 3.60
CA LEU A 64 10.72 0.13 3.77
C LEU A 64 11.15 -0.60 2.50
N ALA A 65 10.25 -1.31 1.83
CA ALA A 65 10.52 -1.99 0.58
C ALA A 65 10.92 -1.01 -0.53
N ALA A 66 10.22 0.12 -0.67
CA ALA A 66 10.54 1.14 -1.66
C ALA A 66 11.94 1.74 -1.42
N LEU A 67 12.25 2.11 -0.17
CA LEU A 67 13.56 2.67 0.19
C LEU A 67 14.69 1.68 -0.03
N ALA A 68 14.51 0.42 0.41
CA ALA A 68 15.52 -0.63 0.24
C ALA A 68 15.78 -0.93 -1.24
N GLN A 69 14.75 -0.95 -2.09
CA GLN A 69 14.90 -1.12 -3.53
C GLN A 69 15.67 0.03 -4.17
N CYS A 70 15.36 1.28 -3.82
CA CYS A 70 16.12 2.44 -4.30
C CYS A 70 17.60 2.34 -3.93
N HIS A 71 17.91 1.98 -2.69
CA HIS A 71 19.29 1.81 -2.25
C HIS A 71 19.99 0.67 -2.97
N LEU A 72 19.34 -0.49 -3.10
CA LEU A 72 19.88 -1.65 -3.83
C LEU A 72 20.19 -1.30 -5.29
N LEU A 73 19.26 -0.65 -6.00
CA LEU A 73 19.45 -0.27 -7.39
C LEU A 73 20.54 0.78 -7.58
N ALA A 74 20.69 1.69 -6.61
CA ALA A 74 21.79 2.65 -6.58
C ALA A 74 23.14 1.98 -6.30
N TYR A 75 23.17 0.96 -5.45
CA TYR A 75 24.39 0.20 -5.14
C TYR A 75 24.85 -0.67 -6.32
N LEU A 76 23.92 -1.21 -7.11
CA LEU A 76 24.22 -2.01 -8.30
C LEU A 76 24.61 -1.18 -9.53
N HIS A 77 24.47 0.14 -9.47
CA HIS A 77 24.93 1.09 -10.48
C HIS A 77 26.39 1.48 -10.28
#